data_AF-A0A554IR51-F1
#
_entry.id   AF-A0A554IR51-F1
#
_cell.length_a   1.000
_cell.length_b   1.000
_cell.length_c   1.000
_cell.angle_alpha   90.00
_cell.angle_beta   90.00
_cell.angle_gamma   90.00
#
_symmetry.space_group_name_H-M   'P 1'
#
loop_
_entity.id
_entity.type
_entity.pdbx_description
1 polymer ?
#
loop_
_entity_poly.entity_id
_entity_poly.type
_entity_poly.pdbx_seq_one_letter_code
_entity_poly.pdbx_strand_id
1 'polypeptide(L)'
;MKQIMDAYKDDVVWVYRHFPLSFHANAQKEAEASECANEFGGNDAFWKYTDAIFERTVAGGTGFPLENLAPLAKELGLDEAQFKNCLDSGKYAKHVQDDMTGGSAAGVNGTPGNIVVNLKTDENRIISGAVPFASFKTVIDVLLDSDS
;
A
#
# COMPACT_ATOMS: atom_id res chain seq x y z
N MET A 1 6.19 9.60 0.08
CA MET A 1 5.18 9.53 1.16
C MET A 1 5.70 10.06 2.49
N LYS A 2 6.80 9.56 3.06
CA LYS A 2 7.35 10.05 4.35
C LYS A 2 7.48 11.59 4.43
N GLN A 3 8.05 12.23 3.40
CA GLN A 3 8.12 13.71 3.31
C GLN A 3 6.75 14.42 3.33
N ILE A 4 5.69 13.81 2.81
CA ILE A 4 4.33 14.37 2.84
C ILE A 4 3.79 14.30 4.27
N MET A 5 3.93 13.14 4.92
CA MET A 5 3.50 12.96 6.31
C MET A 5 4.22 13.90 7.27
N ASP A 6 5.52 14.14 7.05
CA ASP A 6 6.29 15.08 7.87
C ASP A 6 5.86 16.55 7.67
N ALA A 7 5.51 16.91 6.43
CA ALA A 7 5.15 18.28 6.06
C ALA A 7 3.74 18.67 6.51
N TYR A 8 2.78 17.76 6.38
CA TYR A 8 1.35 18.03 6.61
C TYR A 8 0.80 17.44 7.92
N LYS A 9 1.52 16.50 8.55
CA LYS A 9 1.19 15.93 9.87
C LYS A 9 -0.29 15.52 9.97
N ASP A 10 -1.08 16.26 10.75
CA ASP A 10 -2.46 15.96 11.07
C ASP A 10 -3.44 16.34 9.94
N ASP A 11 -2.99 17.13 8.95
CA ASP A 11 -3.81 17.56 7.81
C ASP A 11 -3.92 16.50 6.71
N VAL A 12 -3.03 15.48 6.72
CA VAL A 12 -2.99 14.42 5.71
C VAL A 12 -2.89 13.06 6.38
N VAL A 13 -3.77 12.13 5.96
CA VAL A 13 -3.66 10.71 6.28
C VAL A 13 -3.19 9.93 5.06
N TRP A 14 -2.34 8.92 5.28
CA TRP A 14 -1.89 8.03 4.21
C TRP A 14 -2.63 6.70 4.28
N VAL A 15 -3.38 6.40 3.21
CA VAL A 15 -4.06 5.13 3.02
C VAL A 15 -3.33 4.33 1.94
N TYR A 16 -2.98 3.09 2.24
CA TYR A 16 -2.47 2.14 1.25
C TYR A 16 -3.64 1.38 0.61
N ARG A 17 -3.56 1.16 -0.71
CA ARG A 17 -4.53 0.36 -1.48
C ARG A 17 -3.77 -0.58 -2.38
N HIS A 18 -4.17 -1.85 -2.40
CA HIS A 18 -3.49 -2.86 -3.21
C HIS A 18 -3.79 -2.71 -4.69
N PHE A 19 -2.75 -2.81 -5.53
CA PHE A 19 -2.89 -2.83 -6.98
C PHE A 19 -1.86 -3.77 -7.62
N PRO A 20 -1.90 -5.08 -7.30
CA PRO A 20 -0.94 -6.04 -7.82
C PRO A 20 -1.15 -6.27 -9.32
N LEU A 21 -0.31 -5.65 -10.16
CA LEU A 21 -0.39 -5.81 -11.61
C LEU A 21 -0.09 -7.27 -12.00
N SER A 22 -0.88 -7.84 -12.90
CA SER A 22 -0.83 -9.27 -13.24
C SER A 22 0.50 -9.75 -13.84
N PHE A 23 1.31 -8.84 -14.35
CA PHE A 23 2.66 -9.14 -14.86
C PHE A 23 3.73 -9.17 -13.75
N HIS A 24 3.37 -8.95 -12.49
CA HIS A 24 4.22 -9.14 -11.32
C HIS A 24 3.84 -10.42 -10.58
N ALA A 25 4.67 -11.47 -10.74
CA ALA A 25 4.32 -12.84 -10.36
C ALA A 25 3.92 -12.99 -8.88
N ASN A 26 4.64 -12.33 -7.97
CA ASN A 26 4.41 -12.49 -6.52
C ASN A 26 3.54 -11.38 -5.91
N ALA A 27 3.20 -10.33 -6.66
CA ALA A 27 2.58 -9.12 -6.12
C ALA A 27 1.24 -9.39 -5.39
N GLN A 28 0.42 -10.29 -5.93
CA GLN A 28 -0.85 -10.67 -5.29
C GLN A 28 -0.61 -11.30 -3.91
N LYS A 29 0.37 -12.19 -3.79
CA LYS A 29 0.67 -12.87 -2.53
C LYS A 29 1.41 -11.97 -1.55
N GLU A 30 2.25 -11.06 -2.02
CA GLU A 30 2.84 -9.99 -1.19
C GLU A 30 1.77 -9.07 -0.60
N ALA A 31 0.76 -8.69 -1.39
CA ALA A 31 -0.38 -7.91 -0.94
C ALA A 31 -1.18 -8.65 0.15
N GLU A 32 -1.56 -9.90 -0.09
CA GLU A 32 -2.23 -10.74 0.91
C GLU A 32 -1.41 -10.92 2.19
N ALA A 33 -0.09 -11.07 2.06
CA ALA A 33 0.84 -11.23 3.17
C ALA A 33 0.92 -9.97 4.05
N SER A 34 0.91 -8.78 3.45
CA SER A 34 0.86 -7.53 4.21
C SER A 34 -0.43 -7.39 5.04
N GLU A 35 -1.56 -7.86 4.52
CA GLU A 35 -2.82 -7.89 5.29
C GLU A 35 -2.80 -8.93 6.41
N CYS A 36 -2.16 -10.08 6.21
CA CYS A 36 -1.92 -11.02 7.31
C CYS A 36 -1.02 -10.40 8.40
N ALA A 37 -0.03 -9.57 8.02
CA ALA A 37 0.79 -8.85 9.01
C ALA A 37 -0.06 -7.84 9.80
N ASN A 38 -0.96 -7.13 9.12
CA ASN A 38 -1.93 -6.23 9.75
C ASN A 38 -2.85 -6.98 10.74
N GLU A 39 -3.34 -8.17 10.38
CA GLU A 39 -4.22 -8.95 11.27
C GLU A 39 -3.57 -9.28 12.61
N PHE A 40 -2.30 -9.70 12.57
CA PHE A 40 -1.62 -10.23 13.76
C PHE A 40 -0.76 -9.21 14.50
N GLY A 41 -0.49 -8.04 13.90
CA GLY A 41 0.34 -7.00 14.52
C GLY A 41 -0.14 -5.57 14.30
N GLY A 42 -1.32 -5.38 13.69
CA GLY A 42 -1.92 -4.08 13.43
C GLY A 42 -1.17 -3.25 12.38
N ASN A 43 -1.53 -1.97 12.31
CA ASN A 43 -1.00 -1.02 11.33
C ASN A 43 0.53 -0.92 11.36
N ASP A 44 1.14 -0.97 12.54
CA ASP A 44 2.60 -0.94 12.67
C ASP A 44 3.28 -2.15 12.00
N ALA A 45 2.68 -3.34 12.13
CA ALA A 45 3.19 -4.54 11.48
C ALA A 45 2.96 -4.52 9.97
N PHE A 46 1.82 -3.99 9.50
CA PHE A 46 1.59 -3.75 8.07
C PHE A 46 2.73 -2.92 7.47
N TRP A 47 2.98 -1.72 8.01
CA TRP A 47 3.99 -0.81 7.47
C TRP A 47 5.41 -1.37 7.55
N LYS A 48 5.76 -2.02 8.67
CA LYS A 48 7.06 -2.70 8.79
C LYS A 48 7.22 -3.83 7.77
N TYR A 49 6.17 -4.60 7.53
CA TYR A 49 6.17 -5.70 6.58
C TYR A 49 6.29 -5.19 5.13
N THR A 50 5.54 -4.16 4.76
CA THR A 50 5.64 -3.55 3.43
C THR A 50 6.99 -2.89 3.20
N ASP A 51 7.52 -2.11 4.16
CA ASP A 51 8.85 -1.50 4.06
C ASP A 51 9.92 -2.59 3.89
N ALA A 52 9.84 -3.67 4.67
CA ALA A 52 10.74 -4.81 4.59
C ALA A 52 10.70 -5.55 3.24
N ILE A 53 9.53 -5.70 2.61
CA ILE A 53 9.40 -6.25 1.26
C ILE A 53 10.04 -5.29 0.26
N PHE A 54 9.68 -4.00 0.27
CA PHE A 54 10.22 -3.03 -0.68
C PHE A 54 11.75 -2.90 -0.60
N GLU A 55 12.33 -3.01 0.58
CA GLU A 55 13.79 -2.98 0.78
C GLU A 55 14.50 -4.23 0.23
N ARG A 56 13.84 -5.39 0.21
CA ARG A 56 14.42 -6.69 -0.19
C ARG A 56 14.04 -7.12 -1.61
N THR A 57 12.96 -6.58 -2.16
CA THR A 57 12.54 -6.83 -3.54
C THR A 57 13.53 -6.18 -4.50
N VAL A 58 14.31 -7.03 -5.17
CA VAL A 58 15.25 -6.61 -6.20
C VAL A 58 14.56 -6.47 -7.56
N ALA A 59 15.14 -5.66 -8.44
CA ALA A 59 14.63 -5.45 -9.80
C ALA A 59 14.45 -6.78 -10.57
N GLY A 60 13.45 -6.83 -11.45
CA GLY A 60 13.14 -8.02 -12.26
C GLY A 60 11.66 -8.38 -12.33
N GLY A 61 10.80 -7.69 -11.58
CA GLY A 61 9.34 -7.80 -11.70
C GLY A 61 8.71 -9.01 -11.01
N THR A 62 9.50 -10.01 -10.60
CA THR A 62 9.01 -11.17 -9.85
C THR A 62 8.50 -10.79 -8.46
N GLY A 63 9.24 -9.93 -7.74
CA GLY A 63 8.94 -9.55 -6.36
C GLY A 63 9.78 -10.29 -5.32
N PHE A 64 9.39 -10.17 -4.05
CA PHE A 64 9.98 -10.88 -2.92
C PHE A 64 9.61 -12.37 -2.98
N PRO A 65 10.52 -13.31 -2.68
CA PRO A 65 10.23 -14.75 -2.81
C PRO A 65 9.08 -15.20 -1.90
N LEU A 66 8.13 -15.97 -2.45
CA LEU A 66 6.92 -16.41 -1.73
C LEU A 66 7.25 -17.26 -0.50
N GLU A 67 8.27 -18.10 -0.61
CA GLU A 67 8.77 -18.94 0.48
C GLU A 67 9.30 -18.14 1.68
N ASN A 68 9.66 -16.86 1.46
CA ASN A 68 10.20 -15.99 2.49
C ASN A 68 9.13 -15.09 3.14
N LEU A 69 7.88 -15.11 2.67
CA LEU A 69 6.82 -14.25 3.21
C LEU A 69 6.52 -14.53 4.69
N ALA A 70 6.37 -15.81 5.07
CA ALA A 70 6.15 -16.19 6.47
C ALA A 70 7.43 -16.07 7.34
N PRO A 71 8.63 -16.48 6.86
CA PRO A 71 9.89 -16.19 7.55
C PRO A 71 10.11 -14.70 7.85
N LEU A 72 9.72 -13.81 6.93
CA LEU A 72 9.81 -12.37 7.15
C LEU A 72 8.86 -11.91 8.27
N ALA A 73 7.65 -12.44 8.34
CA ALA A 73 6.71 -12.12 9.41
C ALA A 73 7.30 -12.46 10.80
N LYS A 74 7.96 -13.62 10.90
CA LYS A 74 8.68 -14.04 12.10
C LYS A 74 9.86 -13.15 12.45
N GLU A 75 10.66 -12.76 11.46
CA GLU A 75 11.76 -11.80 11.65
C GLU A 75 11.24 -10.49 12.28
N LEU A 76 10.04 -10.07 11.88
CA LEU A 76 9.36 -8.87 12.40
C LEU A 76 8.58 -9.10 13.70
N GLY A 77 8.69 -10.27 14.31
CA GLY A 77 8.12 -10.60 15.62
C GLY A 77 6.69 -11.13 15.60
N LEU A 78 6.16 -11.52 14.43
CA LEU A 78 4.84 -12.16 14.31
C LEU A 78 4.95 -13.69 14.46
N ASP A 79 3.84 -14.35 14.81
CA ASP A 79 3.78 -15.81 14.84
C ASP A 79 3.77 -16.39 13.41
N GLU A 80 4.83 -17.12 13.06
CA GLU A 80 5.04 -17.69 11.72
C GLU A 80 3.92 -18.64 11.31
N ALA A 81 3.42 -19.46 12.23
CA ALA A 81 2.42 -20.48 11.92
C ALA A 81 1.04 -19.86 11.68
N GLN A 82 0.63 -18.90 12.52
CA GLN A 82 -0.60 -18.14 12.33
C GLN A 82 -0.55 -17.33 11.04
N PHE A 83 0.56 -16.64 10.78
CA PHE A 83 0.78 -15.89 9.56
C PHE A 83 0.68 -16.79 8.32
N LYS A 84 1.39 -17.93 8.33
CA LYS A 84 1.36 -18.88 7.22
C LYS A 84 -0.04 -19.41 6.97
N ASN A 85 -0.79 -19.75 8.01
CA ASN A 85 -2.18 -20.20 7.88
C ASN A 85 -3.08 -19.13 7.23
N CYS A 86 -2.92 -17.86 7.60
CA CYS A 86 -3.65 -16.75 6.98
C CYS A 86 -3.32 -16.60 5.49
N LEU A 87 -2.04 -16.67 5.13
CA LEU A 87 -1.58 -16.51 3.75
C LEU A 87 -1.98 -17.69 2.86
N ASP A 88 -1.83 -18.92 3.37
CA ASP A 88 -2.18 -20.16 2.66
C ASP A 88 -3.69 -20.26 2.42
N SER A 89 -4.51 -19.78 3.37
CA SER A 89 -5.97 -19.80 3.21
C SER A 89 -6.48 -18.79 2.18
N GLY A 90 -5.63 -17.88 1.71
CA GLY A 90 -6.03 -16.80 0.79
C GLY A 90 -7.05 -15.84 1.42
N LYS A 91 -7.01 -15.66 2.76
CA LYS A 91 -8.04 -14.91 3.52
C LYS A 91 -8.28 -13.50 2.97
N TYR A 92 -7.21 -12.85 2.50
CA TYR A 92 -7.23 -11.47 2.02
C TYR A 92 -7.28 -11.34 0.49
N ALA A 93 -7.38 -12.45 -0.27
CA ALA A 93 -7.39 -12.41 -1.72
C ALA A 93 -8.53 -11.53 -2.27
N LYS A 94 -9.74 -11.65 -1.69
CA LYS A 94 -10.88 -10.81 -2.08
C LYS A 94 -10.67 -9.34 -1.72
N HIS A 95 -10.09 -9.04 -0.56
CA HIS A 95 -9.82 -7.65 -0.17
C HIS A 95 -8.86 -6.97 -1.16
N VAL A 96 -7.77 -7.65 -1.51
CA VAL A 96 -6.80 -7.18 -2.51
C VAL A 96 -7.46 -6.97 -3.88
N GLN A 97 -8.34 -7.90 -4.29
CA GLN A 97 -9.09 -7.76 -5.54
C GLN A 97 -10.05 -6.57 -5.53
N ASP A 98 -10.75 -6.34 -4.42
CA ASP A 98 -11.70 -5.24 -4.28
C ASP A 98 -10.96 -3.88 -4.31
N ASP A 99 -9.80 -3.78 -3.66
CA ASP A 99 -8.92 -2.60 -3.72
C ASP A 99 -8.47 -2.31 -5.16
N MET A 100 -8.00 -3.34 -5.88
CA MET A 100 -7.56 -3.21 -7.27
C MET A 100 -8.71 -2.78 -8.21
N THR A 101 -9.89 -3.37 -8.02
CA THR A 101 -11.10 -2.99 -8.78
C THR A 101 -11.51 -1.55 -8.47
N GLY A 102 -11.48 -1.15 -7.19
CA GLY A 102 -11.77 0.22 -6.76
C GLY A 102 -10.80 1.24 -7.35
N GLY A 103 -9.50 0.95 -7.32
CA GLY A 103 -8.47 1.80 -7.93
C GLY A 103 -8.67 1.95 -9.44
N SER A 104 -9.00 0.85 -10.13
CA SER A 104 -9.25 0.86 -11.57
C SER A 104 -10.49 1.71 -11.92
N ALA A 105 -11.57 1.56 -11.15
CA ALA A 105 -12.78 2.37 -11.31
C ALA A 105 -12.55 3.86 -11.03
N ALA A 106 -11.60 4.17 -10.14
CA ALA A 106 -11.16 5.53 -9.85
C ALA A 106 -10.14 6.09 -10.86
N GLY A 107 -9.81 5.36 -11.93
CA GLY A 107 -8.92 5.82 -13.00
C GLY A 107 -7.44 5.53 -12.82
N VAL A 108 -7.05 4.71 -11.83
CA VAL A 108 -5.68 4.22 -11.69
C VAL A 108 -5.38 3.18 -12.77
N ASN A 109 -4.29 3.38 -13.51
CA ASN A 109 -3.88 2.51 -14.61
C ASN A 109 -2.43 2.01 -14.51
N GLY A 110 -1.75 2.28 -13.39
CA GLY A 110 -0.37 1.89 -13.13
C GLY A 110 0.04 2.20 -11.70
N THR A 111 1.18 1.66 -11.28
CA THR A 111 1.70 1.81 -9.92
C THR A 111 3.04 2.55 -9.89
N PRO A 112 3.27 3.42 -8.88
CA PRO A 112 2.28 3.89 -7.92
C PRO A 112 1.23 4.79 -8.61
N GLY A 113 -0.04 4.61 -8.25
CA GLY A 113 -1.15 5.47 -8.65
C GLY A 113 -1.73 6.10 -7.40
N ASN A 114 -1.74 7.43 -7.33
CA ASN A 114 -2.11 8.15 -6.12
C ASN A 114 -3.41 8.92 -6.36
N ILE A 115 -4.26 8.99 -5.33
CA ILE A 115 -5.46 9.80 -5.32
C ILE A 115 -5.38 10.67 -4.08
N VAL A 116 -5.37 11.98 -4.25
CA VAL A 116 -5.48 12.94 -3.15
C VAL A 116 -6.95 13.32 -3.04
N VAL A 117 -7.54 13.11 -1.87
CA VAL A 117 -8.97 13.35 -1.60
C VAL A 117 -9.08 14.35 -0.47
N ASN A 118 -9.84 15.41 -0.67
CA ASN A 118 -10.30 16.28 0.40
C ASN A 118 -11.49 15.60 1.10
N LEU A 119 -11.34 15.27 2.38
CA LEU A 119 -12.35 14.55 3.16
C LEU A 119 -13.57 15.41 3.57
N LYS A 120 -13.51 16.74 3.39
CA LYS A 120 -14.61 17.67 3.69
C LYS A 120 -15.46 17.97 2.46
N THR A 121 -14.84 18.08 1.29
CA THR A 121 -15.51 18.49 0.05
C THR A 121 -15.74 17.36 -0.95
N ASP A 122 -15.16 16.17 -0.69
CA ASP A 122 -15.07 15.02 -1.61
C ASP A 122 -14.34 15.32 -2.93
N GLU A 123 -13.72 16.50 -3.05
CA GLU A 123 -12.91 16.86 -4.19
C GLU A 123 -11.65 15.99 -4.23
N ASN A 124 -11.32 15.45 -5.41
CA ASN A 124 -10.13 14.61 -5.57
C ASN A 124 -9.30 14.97 -6.81
N ARG A 125 -8.04 14.53 -6.76
CA ARG A 125 -7.06 14.66 -7.84
C ARG A 125 -6.24 13.38 -7.94
N ILE A 126 -6.06 12.88 -9.16
CA ILE A 126 -5.21 11.72 -9.44
C ILE A 126 -3.79 12.22 -9.77
N ILE A 127 -2.79 11.56 -9.19
CA ILE A 127 -1.38 11.75 -9.51
C ILE A 127 -0.81 10.38 -9.90
N SER A 128 -0.62 10.19 -11.21
CA SER A 128 -0.09 8.94 -11.76
C SER A 128 1.43 8.90 -11.69
N GLY A 129 1.97 7.79 -11.17
CA GLY A 129 3.39 7.50 -11.14
C GLY A 129 4.12 8.01 -9.89
N ALA A 130 5.40 7.65 -9.82
CA ALA A 130 6.31 8.12 -8.79
C ALA A 130 6.79 9.54 -9.14
N VAL A 131 6.11 10.55 -8.62
CA VAL A 131 6.45 11.96 -8.85
C VAL A 131 7.17 12.58 -7.65
N PRO A 132 7.92 13.68 -7.84
CA PRO A 132 8.58 14.39 -6.74
C PRO A 132 7.59 14.92 -5.70
N PHE A 133 8.06 15.11 -4.46
CA PHE A 133 7.28 15.72 -3.38
C PHE A 133 6.58 17.03 -3.77
N ALA A 134 7.25 17.89 -4.56
CA ALA A 134 6.69 19.16 -5.00
C ALA A 134 5.39 19.01 -5.80
N SER A 135 5.23 17.91 -6.58
CA SER A 135 3.99 17.64 -7.32
C SER A 135 2.82 17.34 -6.39
N PHE A 136 3.07 16.58 -5.31
CA PHE A 136 2.06 16.35 -4.28
C PHE A 136 1.74 17.64 -3.53
N LYS A 137 2.78 18.42 -3.17
CA LYS A 137 2.62 19.67 -2.43
C LYS A 137 1.63 20.61 -3.12
N THR A 138 1.81 20.84 -4.42
CA THR A 138 0.91 21.69 -5.23
C THR A 138 -0.54 21.22 -5.17
N VAL A 139 -0.78 19.90 -5.24
CA VAL A 139 -2.15 19.35 -5.22
C VAL A 139 -2.77 19.43 -3.83
N ILE A 140 -2.01 19.08 -2.79
CA ILE A 140 -2.48 19.11 -1.40
C ILE A 140 -2.81 20.54 -0.98
N ASP A 141 -1.93 21.51 -1.26
CA ASP A 141 -2.17 22.92 -0.92
C ASP A 141 -3.46 23.45 -1.57
N VAL A 142 -3.68 23.14 -2.86
CA VAL A 142 -4.91 23.55 -3.58
C VAL A 142 -6.17 22.95 -2.96
N LEU A 143 -6.11 21.67 -2.57
CA LEU A 143 -7.25 21.00 -1.95
C LEU A 143 -7.50 21.46 -0.52
N LEU A 144 -6.48 21.88 0.22
CA LEU A 144 -6.65 22.45 1.56
C LEU A 144 -7.19 23.88 1.51
N ASP A 145 -6.75 24.69 0.54
CA ASP A 145 -7.26 26.06 0.36
C ASP A 145 -8.75 26.07 -0.02
N SER A 146 -9.27 25.00 -0.65
CA SER A 146 -10.70 24.88 -0.96
C SER A 146 -11.60 24.55 0.25
N ASP A 147 -11.01 24.35 1.44
CA ASP A 147 -11.76 24.26 2.71
C ASP A 147 -12.23 25.62 3.25
N SER A 148 -11.76 26.72 2.66
CA SER A 148 -11.96 28.11 3.13
C SER A 148 -13.39 28.63 2.96
#